data_AF-A0A7C7KQU1-F1
#
_entry.id   AF-A0A7C7KQU1-F1
#
_cell.length_a   1.000
_cell.length_b   1.000
_cell.length_c   1.000
_cell.angle_alpha   90.00
_cell.angle_beta   90.00
_cell.angle_gamma   90.00
#
_symmetry.space_group_name_H-M   'P 1'
#
loop_
_entity.id
_entity.type
_entity.pdbx_description
1 polymer ?
#
loop_
_entity_poly.entity_id
_entity_poly.type
_entity_poly.pdbx_seq_one_letter_code
_entity_poly.pdbx_strand_id
1 'polypeptide(L)' 'MKRRRINVRMPAIGGQGAVTAAHIMATAADHAGYYAVSNPFFGAEKRMAPAESYVRIGIDPI' A
#
# COMPACT_ATOMS: atom_id res chain seq x y z
N MET A 1 -5.45 -17.60 -15.74
CA MET A 1 -4.02 -17.40 -15.39
C MET A 1 -3.97 -16.56 -14.12
N LYS A 2 -3.48 -17.08 -12.97
CA LYS A 2 -3.35 -16.27 -11.75
C LYS A 2 -2.26 -15.22 -11.96
N ARG A 3 -2.53 -13.95 -11.64
CA ARG A 3 -1.51 -12.89 -11.69
C ARG A 3 -0.43 -13.22 -10.67
N ARG A 4 0.85 -13.22 -11.08
CA ARG A 4 2.01 -13.41 -10.18
C ARG A 4 2.21 -12.25 -9.20
N ARG A 5 1.65 -11.08 -9.52
CA ARG A 5 1.69 -9.85 -8.71
C ARG A 5 0.39 -9.06 -8.81
N ILE A 6 0.01 -8.41 -7.71
CA ILE A 6 -1.07 -7.44 -7.61
C ILE A 6 -0.48 -6.10 -7.15
N ASN A 7 -0.93 -5.01 -7.78
CA ASN A 7 -0.58 -3.64 -7.40
C ASN A 7 -1.87 -2.91 -7.03
N VAL A 8 -1.91 -2.31 -5.84
CA VAL A 8 -3.05 -1.56 -5.32
C VAL A 8 -2.61 -0.12 -5.11
N ARG A 9 -3.39 0.85 -5.62
CA ARG A 9 -3.26 2.28 -5.31
C ARG A 9 -4.44 2.69 -4.46
N MET A 10 -4.15 3.39 -3.37
CA MET A 10 -5.13 3.87 -2.40
C MET A 10 -5.03 5.39 -2.34
N PRO A 11 -5.82 6.13 -3.15
CA PRO A 11 -5.89 7.58 -3.07
C PRO A 11 -6.70 8.00 -1.84
N ALA A 12 -6.24 9.03 -1.14
CA ALA A 12 -6.89 9.55 0.05
C ALA A 12 -6.52 11.00 0.34
N ILE A 13 -7.11 11.54 1.40
CA ILE A 13 -6.67 12.77 2.05
C ILE A 13 -5.93 12.39 3.33
N GLY A 14 -4.93 13.18 3.73
CA GLY A 14 -4.20 12.99 4.98
C GLY A 14 -5.14 12.82 6.18
N GLY A 15 -4.90 11.80 6.99
CA GLY A 15 -5.74 11.45 8.15
C GLY A 15 -6.86 10.44 7.89
N GLN A 16 -7.12 10.05 6.63
CA GLN A 16 -8.16 9.07 6.28
C GLN A 16 -7.70 7.59 6.37
N GLY A 17 -6.47 7.35 6.80
CA GLY A 17 -5.98 5.99 7.08
C GLY A 17 -5.48 5.18 5.87
N ALA A 18 -5.31 5.76 4.68
CA ALA A 18 -4.80 5.01 3.52
C ALA A 18 -3.40 4.42 3.72
N VAL A 19 -2.52 5.14 4.43
CA VAL A 19 -1.17 4.65 4.78
C VAL A 19 -1.26 3.44 5.71
N THR A 20 -2.10 3.54 6.74
CA THR A 20 -2.33 2.47 7.69
C THR A 20 -2.94 1.25 7.00
N ALA A 21 -3.93 1.45 6.12
CA ALA A 21 -4.55 0.37 5.36
C ALA A 21 -3.55 -0.33 4.44
N ALA A 22 -2.70 0.43 3.75
CA ALA A 22 -1.65 -0.12 2.89
C ALA A 22 -0.62 -0.93 3.69
N HIS A 23 -0.23 -0.44 4.87
CA HIS A 23 0.67 -1.14 5.77
C HIS A 23 0.05 -2.45 6.29
N ILE A 24 -1.20 -2.41 6.77
CA ILE A 24 -1.94 -3.61 7.23
C ILE A 24 -2.00 -4.65 6.10
N MET A 25 -2.30 -4.23 4.88
CA MET A 25 -2.39 -5.13 3.73
C MET A 25 -1.05 -5.78 3.39
N ALA A 26 0.05 -5.02 3.44
CA ALA A 26 1.39 -5.57 3.20
C ALA A 26 1.81 -6.55 4.31
N THR A 27 1.58 -6.22 5.58
CA THR A 27 1.88 -7.11 6.72
C THR A 27 1.04 -8.39 6.67
N ALA A 28 -0.24 -8.29 6.32
CA ALA A 28 -1.09 -9.46 6.17
C ALA A 28 -0.62 -10.38 5.03
N ALA A 29 -0.14 -9.80 3.93
CA ALA A 29 0.42 -10.56 2.81
C ALA A 29 1.75 -11.23 3.18
N ASP A 30 2.62 -10.55 3.91
CA ASP A 30 3.88 -11.09 4.44
C ASP A 30 3.62 -12.28 5.39
N HIS A 31 2.68 -12.14 6.32
CA HIS A 31 2.25 -13.24 7.20
C HIS A 31 1.63 -14.42 6.45
N ALA A 32 1.07 -14.18 5.26
CA ALA A 32 0.52 -15.22 4.40
C ALA A 32 1.58 -15.86 3.46
N GLY A 33 2.87 -15.48 3.58
CA GLY A 33 3.97 -16.03 2.81
C GLY A 33 4.15 -15.42 1.41
N TYR A 34 3.56 -14.24 1.17
CA TYR A 34 3.79 -13.47 -0.06
C TYR A 34 4.87 -12.42 0.13
N TYR A 35 5.54 -12.06 -0.95
CA TYR A 35 6.39 -10.87 -0.97
C TYR A 35 5.51 -9.63 -1.06
N ALA A 36 5.72 -8.67 -0.15
CA ALA A 36 4.92 -7.46 -0.11
C ALA A 36 5.75 -6.21 0.15
N VAL A 37 5.37 -5.10 -0.50
CA VAL A 37 5.95 -3.77 -0.27
C VAL A 37 4.84 -2.74 -0.17
N SER A 38 4.87 -1.93 0.88
CA SER A 38 4.00 -0.76 1.05
C SER A 38 4.79 0.53 0.87
N ASN A 39 4.30 1.47 0.04
CA ASN A 39 4.90 2.79 -0.15
C ASN A 39 3.84 3.87 0.01
N PRO A 40 3.94 4.74 1.03
CA PRO A 40 3.10 5.93 1.12
C PRO A 40 3.70 7.12 0.35
N PHE A 41 2.83 8.02 -0.09
CA PHE A 41 3.16 9.32 -0.64
C PHE A 41 2.33 10.39 0.07
N PHE A 42 2.98 11.50 0.43
CA PHE A 42 2.35 12.62 1.11
C PHE A 42 2.56 13.90 0.30
N GLY A 43 1.49 14.66 0.08
CA GLY A 43 1.56 16.01 -0.45
C GLY A 43 2.34 16.96 0.46
N ALA A 44 2.66 18.15 -0.05
CA ALA A 44 3.47 19.14 0.66
C ALA A 44 2.71 19.87 1.78
N GLU A 45 1.38 19.78 1.80
CA GLU A 45 0.52 20.50 2.73
C GLU A 45 0.57 19.90 4.15
N LYS A 46 0.43 20.75 5.18
CA LYS A 46 0.46 20.30 6.58
C LYS A 46 -0.85 19.63 7.04
N ARG A 47 -1.98 19.96 6.41
CA ARG A 47 -3.32 19.45 6.76
C ARG A 47 -4.11 19.19 5.49
N MET A 48 -4.90 18.12 5.50
CA MET A 48 -5.72 17.71 4.35
C MET A 48 -4.92 17.55 3.05
N ALA A 49 -3.63 17.28 3.16
CA ALA A 49 -2.78 17.03 2.00
C ALA A 49 -3.31 15.83 1.22
N PRO A 50 -3.28 15.85 -0.11
CA PRO A 50 -3.42 14.64 -0.89
C PRO A 50 -2.45 13.59 -0.38
N ALA A 51 -2.96 12.41 -0.05
CA ALA A 51 -2.18 11.28 0.39
C ALA A 51 -2.45 10.13 -0.56
N GLU A 52 -1.41 9.38 -0.89
CA GLU A 52 -1.57 8.15 -1.65
C GLU A 52 -0.80 7.05 -0.98
N SER A 53 -1.25 5.83 -1.14
CA SER A 53 -0.50 4.67 -0.67
C SER A 53 -0.59 3.55 -1.69
N TYR A 54 0.52 2.84 -1.81
CA TYR A 54 0.71 1.78 -2.79
C TYR A 54 1.04 0.50 -2.06
N VAL A 55 0.42 -0.60 -2.47
CA VAL A 55 0.75 -1.95 -2.00
C VAL A 55 1.04 -2.81 -3.20
N ARG A 56 2.18 -3.50 -3.19
CA ARG A 56 2.54 -4.51 -4.19
C ARG A 56 2.65 -5.85 -3.46
N ILE A 57 1.97 -6.88 -3.96
CA ILE A 57 1.95 -8.23 -3.39
C ILE A 57 2.23 -9.23 -4.50
N GLY A 58 3.12 -10.20 -4.29
CA GLY A 58 3.43 -11.23 -5.27
C GLY A 58 4.01 -12.50 -4.68
N ILE A 59 4.15 -13.51 -5.53
CA ILE A 59 4.78 -14.80 -5.19
C ILE A 59 6.29 -14.82 -5.48
N ASP A 60 6.81 -13.77 -6.13
CA ASP A 60 8.22 -13.53 -6.40
C ASP A 60 8.63 -12.22 -5.69
N PRO A 61 9.93 -12.01 -5.39
CA PRO A 61 10.43 -10.77 -4.81
C PRO A 61 9.95 -9.52 -5.58
N ILE A 62 9.56 -8.48 -4.84
CA ILE A 62 8.87 -7.27 -5.33
C ILE A 62 9.81 -6.12 -5.57
#